data_AF-A0A077ZGV9-F1
#
_entry.id   AF-A0A077ZGV9-F1
#
_cell.length_a   1.000
_cell.length_b   1.000
_cell.length_c   1.000
_cell.angle_alpha   90.00
_cell.angle_beta   90.00
_cell.angle_gamma   90.00
#
_symmetry.space_group_name_H-M   'P 1'
#
loop_
_entity.id
_entity.type
_entity.pdbx_description
1 polymer ?
#
loop_
_entity_poly.entity_id
_entity_poly.type
_entity_poly.pdbx_seq_one_letter_code
_entity_poly.pdbx_strand_id
1 'polypeptide(L)'
;MNIVESGHHLKELLKIFDTESGTVDQCHTYHLCYLLCHEIVPDRLAEHIRSNKENLSFCSKELEFFGKLISERPEVLTRYSEDVTFFQNLCAWIITKLLAITVSPECRPLRSEVVRICKCIIDLLNEEYALSLTKNLALELQNLHRLNCKLEFETCTFIHVFSLASMPLVVRFADGASEDLSLESVQIELDDIEPCECVQSAICMLLVECTFPHVERHSDFVFAFWMDLLHQLELADVELKLQTLRLIVKLVESPNFSSSFDGSFLIDDCLAFCSWLTDTADSSNREFAIMLSRLLDSCCNRSFEVIFRETKLNRIVDVLQRVGDILLQENFSKLESCLRTSVLQFALSFTYCIQLYLVEEVMAERMLGDRFQHLVNALLRQDVFDTPAAALLNDIVGISYHVVSQATDTCCSNFALIYYPQKVYESLNNLTDLSLGVSGLKTCEFLITPIFKCSFEKESQNVRCVISSLREEVSYRLLDENSGLFLALNNVAALPAEEQTTSIVVATNIVGIVFSQGISAAAKVATGVGILSLPWISLNNRMDLNLTNVSRFTSLANSIIKSCGKNESTFFSC
;
A
#
# COMPACT_ATOMS: atom_id res chain seq x y z
N MET A 1 -28.45 -21.79 36.07
CA MET A 1 -29.13 -22.56 35.00
C MET A 1 -28.14 -23.64 34.56
N ASN A 2 -28.54 -24.90 34.60
CA ASN A 2 -27.63 -26.05 34.45
C ASN A 2 -27.16 -26.19 33.00
N ILE A 3 -25.86 -26.44 32.79
CA ILE A 3 -25.23 -26.88 31.52
C ILE A 3 -25.91 -28.15 30.92
N VAL A 4 -26.89 -28.73 31.63
CA VAL A 4 -27.68 -29.88 31.18
C VAL A 4 -28.71 -29.49 30.10
N GLU A 5 -29.23 -28.25 30.09
CA GLU A 5 -30.21 -27.80 29.07
C GLU A 5 -29.56 -27.52 27.71
N SER A 6 -28.36 -26.95 27.68
CA SER A 6 -27.56 -26.79 26.44
C SER A 6 -27.28 -28.13 25.78
N GLY A 7 -27.02 -29.13 26.61
CA GLY A 7 -26.85 -30.50 26.18
C GLY A 7 -28.08 -31.04 25.43
N HIS A 8 -29.31 -30.58 25.67
CA HIS A 8 -30.47 -31.06 24.92
C HIS A 8 -30.53 -30.44 23.52
N HIS A 9 -30.55 -29.11 23.41
CA HIS A 9 -30.69 -28.42 22.12
C HIS A 9 -29.51 -28.74 21.19
N LEU A 10 -28.29 -28.78 21.74
CA LEU A 10 -27.11 -29.19 20.98
C LEU A 10 -27.21 -30.66 20.53
N LYS A 11 -27.70 -31.58 21.39
CA LYS A 11 -27.91 -32.98 21.00
C LYS A 11 -28.94 -33.12 19.88
N GLU A 12 -30.04 -32.36 19.92
CA GLU A 12 -31.02 -32.39 18.84
C GLU A 12 -30.40 -31.94 17.51
N LEU A 13 -29.56 -30.90 17.51
CA LEU A 13 -28.83 -30.51 16.30
C LEU A 13 -27.80 -31.56 15.85
N LEU A 14 -27.14 -32.25 16.79
CA LEU A 14 -26.18 -33.31 16.47
C LEU A 14 -26.84 -34.52 15.79
N LYS A 15 -28.12 -34.81 16.09
CA LYS A 15 -28.86 -35.92 15.44
C LYS A 15 -28.93 -35.80 13.92
N ILE A 16 -28.80 -34.58 13.37
CA ILE A 16 -28.73 -34.36 11.92
C ILE A 16 -27.53 -35.10 11.31
N PHE A 17 -26.45 -35.30 12.06
CA PHE A 17 -25.23 -35.97 11.60
C PHE A 17 -25.17 -37.46 11.97
N ASP A 18 -26.09 -37.95 12.81
CA ASP A 18 -26.07 -39.34 13.30
C ASP A 18 -26.62 -40.36 12.28
N THR A 19 -27.22 -39.91 11.17
CA THR A 19 -27.75 -40.79 10.11
C THR A 19 -27.29 -40.32 8.73
N GLU A 20 -26.96 -41.24 7.82
CA GLU A 20 -26.53 -40.92 6.44
C GLU A 20 -27.54 -40.02 5.70
N SER A 21 -28.81 -40.09 6.08
CA SER A 21 -29.92 -39.34 5.50
C SER A 21 -30.45 -38.20 6.38
N GLY A 22 -29.73 -37.79 7.44
CA GLY A 22 -30.20 -36.87 8.48
C GLY A 22 -31.19 -35.83 8.01
N THR A 23 -32.47 -36.08 8.26
CA THR A 23 -33.56 -35.24 7.76
C THR A 23 -33.66 -34.01 8.63
N VAL A 24 -33.33 -32.86 8.05
CA VAL A 24 -33.55 -31.57 8.72
C VAL A 24 -35.02 -31.21 8.64
N ASP A 25 -35.60 -30.91 9.80
CA ASP A 25 -36.98 -30.43 9.99
C ASP A 25 -37.01 -29.06 10.69
N GLN A 26 -38.22 -28.50 10.86
CA GLN A 26 -38.44 -27.18 11.45
C GLN A 26 -37.99 -27.08 12.93
N CYS A 27 -38.00 -28.19 13.68
CA CYS A 27 -37.57 -28.21 15.07
C CYS A 27 -36.08 -27.90 15.20
N HIS A 28 -35.26 -28.32 14.24
CA HIS A 28 -33.83 -28.02 14.24
C HIS A 28 -33.55 -26.52 14.13
N THR A 29 -34.31 -25.77 13.32
CA THR A 29 -34.21 -24.31 13.26
C THR A 29 -34.54 -23.68 14.61
N TYR A 30 -35.58 -24.18 15.29
CA TYR A 30 -35.92 -23.73 16.65
C TYR A 30 -34.77 -23.99 17.63
N HIS A 31 -34.18 -25.19 17.62
CA HIS A 31 -33.05 -25.50 18.50
C HIS A 31 -31.84 -24.59 18.22
N LEU A 32 -31.51 -24.32 16.96
CA LEU A 32 -30.47 -23.38 16.59
C LEU A 32 -30.75 -21.96 17.13
N CYS A 33 -31.97 -21.47 16.91
CA CYS A 33 -32.37 -20.14 17.40
C CYS A 33 -32.35 -20.07 18.93
N TYR A 34 -32.77 -21.14 19.61
CA TYR A 34 -32.74 -21.23 21.07
C TYR A 34 -31.32 -21.08 21.62
N LEU A 35 -30.36 -21.82 21.04
CA LEU A 35 -28.95 -21.74 21.42
C LEU A 35 -28.41 -20.31 21.24
N LEU A 36 -28.69 -19.68 20.11
CA LEU A 36 -28.27 -18.29 19.82
C LEU A 36 -28.96 -17.23 20.70
N CYS A 37 -30.20 -17.47 21.13
CA CYS A 37 -30.94 -16.56 22.01
C CYS A 37 -30.49 -16.63 23.45
N HIS A 38 -30.22 -17.82 23.97
CA HIS A 38 -30.11 -18.05 25.41
C HIS A 38 -28.74 -18.53 25.87
N GLU A 39 -27.95 -19.15 25.00
CA GLU A 39 -26.72 -19.83 25.41
C GLU A 39 -25.47 -19.17 24.85
N ILE A 40 -25.48 -18.90 23.55
CA ILE A 40 -24.38 -18.28 22.80
C ILE A 40 -24.59 -16.77 22.80
N VAL A 41 -24.56 -16.20 24.01
CA VAL A 41 -24.82 -14.78 24.26
C VAL A 41 -23.51 -14.13 24.74
N PRO A 42 -23.21 -12.87 24.36
CA PRO A 42 -21.91 -12.26 24.61
C PRO A 42 -21.45 -12.34 26.06
N ASP A 43 -22.29 -11.93 27.02
CA ASP A 43 -21.94 -11.90 28.45
C ASP A 43 -21.65 -13.28 29.03
N ARG A 44 -22.41 -14.30 28.61
CA ARG A 44 -22.22 -15.68 29.04
C ARG A 44 -20.93 -16.26 28.51
N LEU A 45 -20.63 -16.03 27.23
CA LEU A 45 -19.38 -16.48 26.63
C LEU A 45 -18.18 -15.78 27.27
N ALA A 46 -18.28 -14.46 27.48
CA ALA A 46 -17.26 -13.67 28.15
C ALA A 46 -16.97 -14.18 29.57
N GLU A 47 -18.02 -14.38 30.39
CA GLU A 47 -17.89 -14.93 31.74
C GLU A 47 -17.28 -16.34 31.72
N HIS A 48 -17.71 -17.17 30.77
CA HIS A 48 -17.20 -18.53 30.63
C HIS A 48 -15.72 -18.56 30.25
N ILE A 49 -15.28 -17.76 29.27
CA ILE A 49 -13.88 -17.65 28.85
C ILE A 49 -13.01 -17.06 29.98
N ARG A 50 -13.53 -16.04 30.69
CA ARG A 50 -12.83 -15.41 31.81
C ARG A 50 -12.60 -16.39 32.97
N SER A 51 -13.53 -17.32 33.20
CA SER A 51 -13.41 -18.31 34.28
C SER A 51 -12.29 -19.34 34.05
N ASN A 52 -12.04 -19.74 32.80
CA ASN A 52 -10.94 -20.63 32.43
C ASN A 52 -10.56 -20.43 30.96
N LYS A 53 -9.29 -20.09 30.69
CA LYS A 53 -8.77 -19.88 29.33
C LYS A 53 -8.92 -21.11 28.42
N GLU A 54 -8.93 -22.33 28.97
CA GLU A 54 -9.19 -23.54 28.18
C GLU A 54 -10.59 -23.55 27.56
N ASN A 55 -11.55 -22.83 28.16
CA ASN A 55 -12.91 -22.70 27.65
C ASN A 55 -12.96 -21.96 26.30
N LEU A 56 -11.97 -21.12 25.98
CA LEU A 56 -11.89 -20.50 24.65
C LEU A 56 -11.86 -21.56 23.54
N SER A 57 -11.10 -22.64 23.76
CA SER A 57 -11.02 -23.74 22.79
C SER A 57 -12.36 -24.49 22.66
N PHE A 58 -13.15 -24.53 23.73
CA PHE A 58 -14.47 -25.13 23.73
C PHE A 58 -15.47 -24.24 22.97
N CYS A 59 -15.54 -22.95 23.27
CA CYS A 59 -16.38 -21.99 22.55
C CYS A 59 -16.06 -21.92 21.06
N SER A 60 -14.77 -21.94 20.70
CA SER A 60 -14.33 -22.00 19.28
C SER A 60 -14.85 -23.28 18.61
N LYS A 61 -14.76 -24.46 19.24
CA LYS A 61 -15.32 -25.71 18.70
C LYS A 61 -16.84 -25.69 18.56
N GLU A 62 -17.57 -25.05 19.47
CA GLU A 62 -19.01 -24.87 19.33
C GLU A 62 -19.35 -24.01 18.11
N LEU A 63 -18.66 -22.87 17.94
CA LEU A 63 -18.79 -22.04 16.73
C LEU A 63 -18.40 -22.79 15.45
N GLU A 64 -17.33 -23.60 15.50
CA GLU A 64 -16.95 -24.47 14.38
C GLU A 64 -18.09 -25.43 14.01
N PHE A 65 -18.73 -26.05 15.01
CA PHE A 65 -19.90 -26.90 14.80
C PHE A 65 -21.06 -26.13 14.15
N PHE A 66 -21.39 -24.92 14.59
CA PHE A 66 -22.43 -24.11 13.94
C PHE A 66 -22.09 -23.77 12.49
N GLY A 67 -20.83 -23.42 12.23
CA GLY A 67 -20.36 -23.22 10.87
C GLY A 67 -20.51 -24.46 10.01
N LYS A 68 -20.13 -25.64 10.54
CA LYS A 68 -20.29 -26.92 9.86
C LYS A 68 -21.76 -27.26 9.60
N LEU A 69 -22.62 -27.04 10.60
CA LEU A 69 -24.06 -27.25 10.50
C LEU A 69 -24.66 -26.42 9.37
N ILE A 70 -24.38 -25.11 9.32
CA ILE A 70 -24.89 -24.23 8.27
C ILE A 70 -24.31 -24.60 6.90
N SER A 71 -23.02 -24.95 6.82
CA SER A 71 -22.38 -25.26 5.54
C SER A 71 -22.79 -26.61 4.94
N GLU A 72 -22.90 -27.65 5.77
CA GLU A 72 -23.21 -29.02 5.29
C GLU A 72 -24.71 -29.31 5.26
N ARG A 73 -25.50 -28.55 6.02
CA ARG A 73 -26.95 -28.72 6.20
C ARG A 73 -27.67 -27.36 6.19
N PRO A 74 -27.56 -26.56 5.12
CA PRO A 74 -28.22 -25.25 5.02
C PRO A 74 -29.75 -25.34 5.13
N GLU A 75 -30.32 -26.54 4.97
CA GLU A 75 -31.71 -26.87 5.25
C GLU A 75 -32.17 -26.45 6.65
N VAL A 76 -31.25 -26.34 7.61
CA VAL A 76 -31.56 -25.89 8.98
C VAL A 76 -32.07 -24.44 9.01
N LEU A 77 -31.73 -23.64 7.99
CA LEU A 77 -32.22 -22.28 7.83
C LEU A 77 -33.35 -22.22 6.80
N THR A 78 -33.25 -22.99 5.72
CA THR A 78 -34.15 -22.85 4.56
C THR A 78 -35.44 -23.65 4.67
N ARG A 79 -35.50 -24.74 5.45
CA ARG A 79 -36.72 -25.58 5.55
C ARG A 79 -37.74 -25.12 6.60
N TYR A 80 -37.40 -24.12 7.40
CA TYR A 80 -38.31 -23.65 8.43
C TYR A 80 -39.59 -23.04 7.85
N SER A 81 -39.46 -22.21 6.82
CA SER A 81 -40.57 -21.51 6.17
C SER A 81 -40.33 -21.43 4.66
N GLU A 82 -41.39 -21.56 3.87
CA GLU A 82 -41.37 -21.28 2.43
C GLU A 82 -41.34 -19.76 2.14
N ASP A 83 -41.58 -18.91 3.14
CA ASP A 83 -41.49 -17.46 3.01
C ASP A 83 -40.03 -17.00 2.93
N VAL A 84 -39.63 -16.57 1.73
CA VAL A 84 -38.30 -16.01 1.44
C VAL A 84 -37.98 -14.82 2.37
N THR A 85 -38.96 -13.99 2.70
CA THR A 85 -38.79 -12.82 3.58
C THR A 85 -38.46 -13.26 5.01
N PHE A 86 -39.09 -14.34 5.46
CA PHE A 86 -38.78 -14.94 6.76
C PHE A 86 -37.35 -15.47 6.78
N PHE A 87 -36.97 -16.27 5.79
CA PHE A 87 -35.61 -16.83 5.68
C PHE A 87 -34.54 -15.73 5.67
N GLN A 88 -34.75 -14.69 4.88
CA GLN A 88 -33.86 -13.54 4.77
C GLN A 88 -33.68 -12.81 6.12
N ASN A 89 -34.78 -12.51 6.81
CA ASN A 89 -34.72 -11.87 8.13
C ASN A 89 -34.11 -12.78 9.20
N LEU A 90 -34.37 -14.09 9.13
CA LEU A 90 -33.75 -15.06 10.02
C LEU A 90 -32.23 -15.04 9.86
N CYS A 91 -31.74 -15.06 8.63
CA CYS A 91 -30.31 -14.97 8.34
C CYS A 91 -29.71 -13.66 8.85
N ALA A 92 -30.36 -12.53 8.60
CA ALA A 92 -29.90 -11.22 9.08
C ALA A 92 -29.83 -11.19 10.63
N TRP A 93 -30.84 -11.75 11.31
CA TRP A 93 -30.85 -11.86 12.76
C TRP A 93 -29.75 -12.77 13.30
N ILE A 94 -29.52 -13.93 12.68
CA ILE A 94 -28.43 -14.84 13.08
C ILE A 94 -27.08 -14.13 12.94
N ILE A 95 -26.87 -13.40 11.83
CA ILE A 95 -25.64 -12.63 11.62
C ILE A 95 -25.48 -11.53 12.68
N THR A 96 -26.55 -10.81 13.02
CA THR A 96 -26.53 -9.82 14.12
C THR A 96 -26.12 -10.47 15.44
N LYS A 97 -26.69 -11.63 15.80
CA LYS A 97 -26.34 -12.35 17.04
C LYS A 97 -24.90 -12.83 17.04
N LEU A 98 -24.45 -13.39 15.93
CA LEU A 98 -23.07 -13.86 15.79
C LEU A 98 -22.06 -12.71 15.90
N LEU A 99 -22.31 -11.58 15.24
CA LEU A 99 -21.45 -10.39 15.34
C LEU A 99 -21.47 -9.78 16.75
N ALA A 100 -22.60 -9.81 17.45
CA ALA A 100 -22.68 -9.33 18.83
C ALA A 100 -21.78 -10.12 19.80
N ILE A 101 -21.44 -11.38 19.50
CA ILE A 101 -20.49 -12.17 20.31
C ILE A 101 -19.14 -11.43 20.42
N THR A 102 -18.73 -10.71 19.38
CA THR A 102 -17.43 -10.03 19.34
C THR A 102 -17.42 -8.69 20.09
N VAL A 103 -18.52 -8.29 20.75
CA VAL A 103 -18.54 -7.08 21.58
C VAL A 103 -17.55 -7.19 22.73
N SER A 104 -17.51 -8.34 23.41
CA SER A 104 -16.64 -8.50 24.57
C SER A 104 -15.18 -8.71 24.13
N PRO A 105 -14.22 -8.00 24.75
CA PRO A 105 -12.79 -8.20 24.49
C PRO A 105 -12.34 -9.65 24.73
N GLU A 106 -12.92 -10.35 25.70
CA GLU A 106 -12.62 -11.76 25.96
C GLU A 106 -13.04 -12.70 24.83
N CYS A 107 -14.08 -12.32 24.07
CA CYS A 107 -14.57 -13.05 22.91
C CYS A 107 -13.84 -12.69 21.61
N ARG A 108 -12.95 -11.68 21.62
CA ARG A 108 -12.16 -11.23 20.46
C ARG A 108 -11.47 -12.37 19.69
N PRO A 109 -10.90 -13.42 20.33
CA PRO A 109 -10.29 -14.51 19.59
C PRO A 109 -11.26 -15.36 18.76
N LEU A 110 -12.57 -15.33 19.07
CA LEU A 110 -13.61 -16.09 18.35
C LEU A 110 -14.08 -15.39 17.06
N ARG A 111 -13.63 -14.17 16.80
CA ARG A 111 -14.11 -13.35 15.69
C ARG A 111 -13.92 -14.02 14.33
N SER A 112 -12.80 -14.72 14.13
CA SER A 112 -12.52 -15.30 12.81
C SER A 112 -13.55 -16.37 12.42
N GLU A 113 -13.98 -17.14 13.41
CA GLU A 113 -15.00 -18.17 13.30
C GLU A 113 -16.37 -17.53 13.12
N VAL A 114 -16.69 -16.48 13.89
CA VAL A 114 -17.91 -15.68 13.73
C VAL A 114 -18.02 -15.15 12.29
N VAL A 115 -16.98 -14.48 11.79
CA VAL A 115 -16.95 -13.91 10.43
C VAL A 115 -17.12 -15.01 9.37
N ARG A 116 -16.46 -16.16 9.56
CA ARG A 116 -16.60 -17.30 8.65
C ARG A 116 -18.03 -17.82 8.58
N ILE A 117 -18.71 -17.96 9.73
CA ILE A 117 -20.11 -18.41 9.78
C ILE A 117 -21.01 -17.37 9.12
N CYS A 118 -20.84 -16.09 9.43
CA CYS A 118 -21.60 -15.01 8.82
C CYS A 118 -21.45 -15.00 7.29
N LYS A 119 -20.23 -15.18 6.78
CA LYS A 119 -19.97 -15.31 5.34
C LYS A 119 -20.73 -16.49 4.74
N CYS A 120 -20.66 -17.67 5.37
CA CYS A 120 -21.42 -18.85 4.92
C CYS A 120 -22.92 -18.57 4.84
N ILE A 121 -23.49 -17.83 5.79
CA ILE A 121 -24.90 -17.44 5.75
C ILE A 121 -25.17 -16.47 4.60
N ILE A 122 -24.31 -15.47 4.39
CA ILE A 122 -24.45 -14.51 3.28
C ILE A 122 -24.42 -15.23 1.92
N ASP A 123 -23.56 -16.24 1.76
CA ASP A 123 -23.43 -17.02 0.54
C ASP A 123 -24.68 -17.88 0.23
N LEU A 124 -25.56 -18.12 1.21
CA LEU A 124 -26.86 -18.79 1.01
C LEU A 124 -27.96 -17.84 0.52
N LEU A 125 -27.75 -16.53 0.63
CA LEU A 125 -28.74 -15.53 0.25
C LEU A 125 -28.70 -15.29 -1.26
N ASN A 126 -29.84 -14.86 -1.82
CA ASN A 126 -29.83 -14.38 -3.19
C ASN A 126 -28.99 -13.09 -3.30
N GLU A 127 -28.47 -12.82 -4.51
CA GLU A 127 -27.53 -11.72 -4.73
C GLU A 127 -28.10 -10.35 -4.32
N GLU A 128 -29.37 -10.08 -4.63
CA GLU A 128 -30.04 -8.81 -4.29
C GLU A 128 -30.09 -8.58 -2.78
N TYR A 129 -30.46 -9.60 -2.01
CA TYR A 129 -30.54 -9.50 -0.55
C TYR A 129 -29.15 -9.50 0.11
N ALA A 130 -28.20 -10.27 -0.42
CA ALA A 130 -26.82 -10.24 0.05
C ALA A 130 -26.20 -8.83 -0.09
N LEU A 131 -26.49 -8.14 -1.20
CA LEU A 131 -26.08 -6.75 -1.41
C LEU A 131 -26.78 -5.78 -0.44
N SER A 132 -28.09 -5.96 -0.21
CA SER A 132 -28.85 -5.19 0.77
C SER A 132 -28.28 -5.35 2.19
N LEU A 133 -27.97 -6.59 2.58
CA LEU A 133 -27.39 -6.89 3.87
C LEU A 133 -25.97 -6.32 4.02
N THR A 134 -25.16 -6.38 2.95
CA THR A 134 -23.83 -5.74 2.93
C THR A 134 -23.93 -4.22 3.12
N LYS A 135 -24.95 -3.58 2.54
CA LYS A 135 -25.24 -2.17 2.79
C LYS A 135 -25.63 -1.91 4.24
N ASN A 136 -26.46 -2.76 4.85
CA ASN A 136 -26.83 -2.63 6.26
C ASN A 136 -25.62 -2.81 7.19
N LEU A 137 -24.71 -3.74 6.89
CA LEU A 137 -23.45 -3.90 7.61
C LEU A 137 -22.57 -2.64 7.52
N ALA A 138 -22.48 -2.03 6.35
CA ALA A 138 -21.74 -0.78 6.17
C ALA A 138 -22.39 0.39 6.94
N LEU A 139 -23.72 0.52 6.90
CA LEU A 139 -24.45 1.52 7.71
C LEU A 139 -24.22 1.32 9.20
N GLU A 140 -24.19 0.06 9.64
CA GLU A 140 -23.92 -0.26 11.03
C GLU A 140 -22.50 0.12 11.44
N LEU A 141 -21.51 -0.18 10.59
CA LEU A 141 -20.13 0.24 10.82
C LEU A 141 -20.03 1.76 11.01
N GLN A 142 -20.76 2.56 10.21
CA GLN A 142 -20.82 4.01 10.37
C GLN A 142 -21.45 4.43 11.70
N ASN A 143 -22.53 3.77 12.11
CA ASN A 143 -23.21 4.09 13.37
C ASN A 143 -22.31 3.80 14.57
N LEU A 144 -21.63 2.65 14.56
CA LEU A 144 -20.66 2.28 15.59
C LEU A 144 -19.47 3.25 15.60
N HIS A 145 -18.94 3.63 14.43
CA HIS A 145 -17.84 4.59 14.36
C HIS A 145 -18.23 5.96 14.93
N ARG A 146 -19.43 6.46 14.61
CA ARG A 146 -19.96 7.71 15.19
C ARG A 146 -20.14 7.60 16.70
N LEU A 147 -20.51 6.43 17.20
CA LEU A 147 -20.62 6.19 18.63
C LEU A 147 -19.22 6.17 19.28
N ASN A 148 -18.23 5.55 18.63
CA ASN A 148 -16.84 5.55 19.06
C ASN A 148 -16.31 6.99 19.21
N CYS A 149 -16.54 7.83 18.20
CA CYS A 149 -16.18 9.25 18.24
C CYS A 149 -16.86 10.01 19.38
N LYS A 150 -18.05 9.58 19.86
CA LYS A 150 -18.71 10.22 21.01
C LYS A 150 -18.15 9.73 22.34
N LEU A 151 -17.93 8.41 22.45
CA LEU A 151 -17.35 7.77 23.63
C LEU A 151 -15.96 8.34 23.96
N GLU A 152 -15.18 8.72 22.94
CA GLU A 152 -13.89 9.40 23.13
C GLU A 152 -13.99 10.71 23.94
N PHE A 153 -15.11 11.43 23.84
CA PHE A 153 -15.29 12.74 24.49
C PHE A 153 -16.27 12.73 25.67
N GLU A 154 -17.04 11.66 25.88
CA GLU A 154 -18.13 11.61 26.86
C GLU A 154 -18.02 10.40 27.80
N THR A 155 -18.06 10.62 29.12
CA THR A 155 -18.09 9.56 30.14
C THR A 155 -19.51 9.07 30.39
N CYS A 156 -20.17 8.53 29.36
CA CYS A 156 -21.56 8.07 29.40
C CYS A 156 -21.68 6.63 28.90
N THR A 157 -22.55 5.83 29.52
CA THR A 157 -22.94 4.50 29.04
C THR A 157 -24.04 4.63 27.99
N PHE A 158 -23.86 4.00 26.82
CA PHE A 158 -24.84 4.01 25.74
C PHE A 158 -25.43 2.61 25.54
N ILE A 159 -26.76 2.52 25.39
CA ILE A 159 -27.41 1.29 24.93
C ILE A 159 -27.59 1.42 23.42
N HIS A 160 -26.80 0.66 22.67
CA HIS A 160 -26.90 0.58 21.22
C HIS A 160 -27.76 -0.61 20.80
N VAL A 161 -28.70 -0.38 19.90
CA VAL A 161 -29.59 -1.43 19.38
C VAL A 161 -29.02 -1.90 18.04
N PHE A 162 -28.32 -3.03 18.07
CA PHE A 162 -27.75 -3.64 16.89
C PHE A 162 -28.78 -4.56 16.21
N SER A 163 -29.13 -4.26 14.96
CA SER A 163 -30.05 -5.06 14.16
C SER A 163 -29.78 -4.93 12.66
N LEU A 164 -29.60 -6.06 11.98
CA LEU A 164 -29.55 -6.12 10.52
C LEU A 164 -30.90 -6.55 9.91
N ALA A 165 -31.76 -7.19 10.70
CA ALA A 165 -33.09 -7.61 10.28
C ALA A 165 -34.06 -6.42 10.19
N SER A 166 -34.98 -6.47 9.23
CA SER A 166 -35.96 -5.40 9.00
C SER A 166 -37.18 -5.50 9.91
N MET A 167 -37.43 -6.67 10.49
CA MET A 167 -38.53 -6.92 11.42
C MET A 167 -38.17 -8.00 12.44
N PRO A 168 -38.75 -7.94 13.66
CA PRO A 168 -38.67 -9.03 14.61
C PRO A 168 -39.37 -10.27 14.06
N LEU A 169 -38.87 -11.45 14.43
CA LEU A 169 -39.43 -12.73 14.02
C LEU A 169 -39.88 -13.54 15.23
N VAL A 170 -40.81 -14.48 15.03
CA VAL A 170 -41.18 -15.47 16.06
C VAL A 170 -40.95 -16.86 15.50
N VAL A 171 -40.09 -17.62 16.17
CA VAL A 171 -39.82 -19.03 15.85
C VAL A 171 -40.58 -19.90 16.84
N ARG A 172 -41.42 -20.79 16.32
CA ARG A 172 -42.26 -21.71 17.09
C ARG A 172 -41.72 -23.12 16.93
N PHE A 173 -41.81 -23.90 17.98
CA PHE A 173 -41.55 -25.32 17.87
C PHE A 173 -42.74 -26.03 17.24
N ALA A 174 -42.47 -26.95 16.31
CA ALA A 174 -43.52 -27.57 15.49
C ALA A 174 -44.57 -28.32 16.32
N ASP A 175 -44.17 -28.89 17.47
CA ASP A 175 -45.08 -29.66 18.34
C ASP A 175 -45.91 -28.79 19.31
N GLY A 176 -45.83 -27.46 19.22
CA GLY A 176 -46.71 -26.52 19.94
C GLY A 176 -46.61 -26.50 21.47
N ALA A 177 -45.76 -27.33 22.07
CA ALA A 177 -45.63 -27.49 23.51
C ALA A 177 -44.57 -26.59 24.17
N SER A 178 -43.80 -25.81 23.40
CA SER A 178 -42.74 -24.94 23.91
C SER A 178 -43.04 -23.46 23.71
N GLU A 179 -42.32 -22.60 24.44
CA GLU A 179 -42.46 -21.14 24.34
C GLU A 179 -42.04 -20.64 22.94
N ASP A 180 -42.84 -19.71 22.40
CA ASP A 180 -42.54 -18.95 21.19
C ASP A 180 -41.23 -18.16 21.41
N LEU A 181 -40.23 -18.34 20.53
CA LEU A 181 -38.98 -17.59 20.58
C LEU A 181 -39.12 -16.30 19.78
N SER A 182 -39.24 -15.17 20.47
CA SER A 182 -39.17 -13.84 19.86
C SER A 182 -37.73 -13.48 19.53
N LEU A 183 -37.41 -13.44 18.24
CA LEU A 183 -36.13 -13.00 17.70
C LEU A 183 -36.16 -11.48 17.54
N GLU A 184 -35.65 -10.79 18.55
CA GLU A 184 -35.53 -9.32 18.59
C GLU A 184 -34.09 -8.86 18.34
N SER A 185 -33.92 -7.56 18.15
CA SER A 185 -32.60 -6.92 18.02
C SER A 185 -31.72 -7.17 19.25
N VAL A 186 -30.40 -7.07 19.07
CA VAL A 186 -29.46 -7.19 20.18
C VAL A 186 -29.27 -5.82 20.80
N GLN A 187 -29.52 -5.70 22.11
CA GLN A 187 -29.11 -4.52 22.86
C GLN A 187 -27.71 -4.76 23.39
N ILE A 188 -26.80 -3.85 23.05
CA ILE A 188 -25.41 -3.87 23.48
C ILE A 188 -25.20 -2.64 24.34
N GLU A 189 -24.86 -2.84 25.60
CA GLU A 189 -24.40 -1.77 26.48
C GLU A 189 -22.92 -1.49 26.16
N LEU A 190 -22.63 -0.23 25.83
CA LEU A 190 -21.30 0.25 25.47
C LEU A 190 -20.92 1.37 26.44
N ASP A 191 -20.00 1.05 27.34
CA ASP A 191 -19.44 1.95 28.36
C ASP A 191 -17.98 2.35 28.08
N ASP A 192 -17.35 1.71 27.09
CA ASP A 192 -15.97 1.95 26.65
C ASP A 192 -15.85 1.86 25.11
N ILE A 193 -14.74 2.36 24.58
CA ILE A 193 -14.35 2.34 23.17
C ILE A 193 -14.06 0.89 22.71
N GLU A 194 -13.34 0.12 23.53
CA GLU A 194 -12.82 -1.21 23.14
C GLU A 194 -13.93 -2.17 22.66
N PRO A 195 -15.09 -2.31 23.33
CA PRO A 195 -16.18 -3.16 22.83
C PRO A 195 -16.74 -2.71 21.47
N CYS A 196 -16.79 -1.40 21.24
CA CYS A 196 -17.25 -0.83 19.98
C CYS A 196 -16.27 -1.20 18.85
N GLU A 197 -14.97 -1.02 19.08
CA GLU A 197 -13.92 -1.35 18.12
C GLU A 197 -13.85 -2.85 17.78
N CYS A 198 -14.11 -3.73 18.76
CA CYS A 198 -14.11 -5.17 18.53
C CYS A 198 -15.20 -5.60 17.53
N VAL A 199 -16.42 -5.05 17.65
CA VAL A 199 -17.50 -5.31 16.67
C VAL A 199 -17.21 -4.67 15.33
N GLN A 200 -16.74 -3.42 15.31
CA GLN A 200 -16.37 -2.75 14.06
C GLN A 200 -15.33 -3.56 13.30
N SER A 201 -14.34 -4.12 14.01
CA SER A 201 -13.29 -4.94 13.42
C SER A 201 -13.84 -6.24 12.80
N ALA A 202 -14.81 -6.89 13.47
CA ALA A 202 -15.54 -8.03 12.91
C ALA A 202 -16.36 -7.67 11.67
N ILE A 203 -17.04 -6.52 11.70
CA ILE A 203 -17.79 -6.02 10.54
C ILE A 203 -16.83 -5.72 9.38
N CYS A 204 -15.70 -5.05 9.61
CA CYS A 204 -14.69 -4.81 8.58
C CYS A 204 -14.19 -6.12 7.96
N MET A 205 -13.86 -7.13 8.78
CA MET A 205 -13.47 -8.46 8.28
C MET A 205 -14.55 -9.11 7.42
N LEU A 206 -15.82 -9.02 7.83
CA LEU A 206 -16.93 -9.58 7.06
C LEU A 206 -17.13 -8.81 5.74
N LEU A 207 -17.08 -7.49 5.78
CA LEU A 207 -17.17 -6.64 4.59
C LEU A 207 -16.03 -6.90 3.60
N VAL A 208 -14.83 -7.26 4.08
CA VAL A 208 -13.70 -7.72 3.25
C VAL A 208 -14.01 -9.04 2.53
N GLU A 209 -15.02 -9.80 2.96
CA GLU A 209 -15.43 -11.06 2.34
C GLU A 209 -16.70 -10.96 1.48
N CYS A 210 -17.44 -9.85 1.53
CA CYS A 210 -18.74 -9.65 0.84
C CYS A 210 -18.68 -8.84 -0.47
N THR A 211 -19.60 -9.06 -1.40
CA THR A 211 -19.72 -8.19 -2.60
C THR A 211 -20.31 -6.83 -2.22
N PHE A 212 -19.64 -5.74 -2.59
CA PHE A 212 -20.13 -4.38 -2.31
C PHE A 212 -21.11 -3.87 -3.39
N PRO A 213 -22.18 -3.17 -3.00
CA PRO A 213 -23.12 -2.57 -3.95
C PRO A 213 -22.41 -1.57 -4.87
N HIS A 214 -22.85 -1.50 -6.14
CA HIS A 214 -22.37 -0.50 -7.09
C HIS A 214 -22.57 0.92 -6.57
N VAL A 215 -21.50 1.69 -6.57
CA VAL A 215 -21.43 3.01 -5.94
C VAL A 215 -22.41 4.02 -6.55
N GLU A 216 -22.60 3.98 -7.87
CA GLU A 216 -23.39 4.99 -8.60
C GLU A 216 -24.82 5.16 -8.06
N ARG A 217 -25.40 4.12 -7.44
CA ARG A 217 -26.76 4.20 -6.90
C ARG A 217 -26.89 5.00 -5.61
N HIS A 218 -25.78 5.27 -4.91
CA HIS A 218 -25.80 5.73 -3.52
C HIS A 218 -24.66 6.71 -3.17
N SER A 219 -24.41 7.73 -4.01
CA SER A 219 -23.27 8.66 -3.87
C SER A 219 -23.06 9.18 -2.44
N ASP A 220 -24.11 9.70 -1.80
CA ASP A 220 -24.00 10.35 -0.48
C ASP A 220 -23.67 9.34 0.62
N PHE A 221 -24.29 8.15 0.56
CA PHE A 221 -24.01 7.07 1.51
C PHE A 221 -22.57 6.58 1.36
N VAL A 222 -22.13 6.32 0.13
CA VAL A 222 -20.78 5.78 -0.08
C VAL A 222 -19.73 6.85 0.22
N PHE A 223 -19.98 8.13 -0.03
CA PHE A 223 -19.09 9.21 0.38
C PHE A 223 -18.97 9.28 1.90
N ALA A 224 -20.10 9.30 2.62
CA ALA A 224 -20.08 9.28 4.08
C ALA A 224 -19.35 8.03 4.61
N PHE A 225 -19.57 6.88 3.99
CA PHE A 225 -18.91 5.63 4.38
C PHE A 225 -17.39 5.70 4.18
N TRP A 226 -16.93 6.26 3.06
CA TRP A 226 -15.51 6.50 2.83
C TRP A 226 -14.90 7.43 3.87
N MET A 227 -15.55 8.56 4.16
CA MET A 227 -15.05 9.49 5.17
C MET A 227 -14.98 8.84 6.56
N ASP A 228 -15.97 8.01 6.90
CA ASP A 228 -15.98 7.27 8.16
C ASP A 228 -14.82 6.26 8.22
N LEU A 229 -14.52 5.52 7.14
CA LEU A 229 -13.37 4.61 7.08
C LEU A 229 -12.02 5.33 7.20
N LEU A 230 -11.86 6.47 6.55
CA LEU A 230 -10.63 7.27 6.63
C LEU A 230 -10.43 7.84 8.04
N HIS A 231 -11.51 8.34 8.66
CA HIS A 231 -11.49 8.78 10.05
C HIS A 231 -11.20 7.64 11.03
N GLN A 232 -11.69 6.42 10.74
CA GLN A 232 -11.39 5.22 11.52
C GLN A 232 -9.90 4.85 11.45
N LEU A 233 -9.23 5.03 10.31
CA LEU A 233 -7.77 4.84 10.23
C LEU A 233 -6.99 5.80 11.12
N GLU A 234 -7.52 6.98 11.43
CA GLU A 234 -6.86 7.97 12.30
C GLU A 234 -7.05 7.64 13.78
N LEU A 235 -8.27 7.33 14.22
CA LEU A 235 -8.60 7.21 15.65
C LEU A 235 -8.54 5.79 16.21
N ALA A 236 -8.77 4.77 15.40
CA ALA A 236 -8.98 3.41 15.90
C ALA A 236 -7.74 2.77 16.53
N ASP A 237 -7.93 1.72 17.33
CA ASP A 237 -6.85 0.81 17.74
C ASP A 237 -6.13 0.15 16.54
N VAL A 238 -4.96 -0.45 16.82
CA VAL A 238 -4.11 -1.08 15.81
C VAL A 238 -4.88 -2.15 15.00
N GLU A 239 -5.72 -2.93 15.65
CA GLU A 239 -6.36 -4.05 14.99
C GLU A 239 -7.48 -3.59 14.05
N LEU A 240 -8.31 -2.67 14.51
CA LEU A 240 -9.34 -2.04 13.71
C LEU A 240 -8.73 -1.24 12.57
N LYS A 241 -7.63 -0.47 12.78
CA LYS A 241 -6.89 0.19 11.69
C LYS A 241 -6.51 -0.81 10.59
N LEU A 242 -6.00 -1.98 10.95
CA LEU A 242 -5.59 -3.00 9.99
C LEU A 242 -6.78 -3.56 9.19
N GLN A 243 -7.90 -3.87 9.85
CA GLN A 243 -9.09 -4.37 9.15
C GLN A 243 -9.75 -3.30 8.29
N THR A 244 -9.72 -2.05 8.74
CA THR A 244 -10.16 -0.87 7.98
C THR A 244 -9.32 -0.72 6.70
N LEU A 245 -8.00 -0.82 6.82
CA LEU A 245 -7.09 -0.73 5.69
C LEU A 245 -7.33 -1.87 4.68
N ARG A 246 -7.56 -3.10 5.16
CA ARG A 246 -7.94 -4.23 4.31
C ARG A 246 -9.24 -3.99 3.55
N LEU A 247 -10.23 -3.41 4.22
CA LEU A 247 -11.50 -3.03 3.60
C LEU A 247 -11.30 -1.96 2.52
N ILE A 248 -10.55 -0.90 2.83
CA ILE A 248 -10.22 0.17 1.88
C ILE A 248 -9.52 -0.39 0.63
N VAL A 249 -8.51 -1.24 0.80
CA VAL A 249 -7.80 -1.89 -0.31
C VAL A 249 -8.77 -2.68 -1.18
N LYS A 250 -9.65 -3.48 -0.58
CA LYS A 250 -10.66 -4.22 -1.33
C LYS A 250 -11.58 -3.29 -2.12
N LEU A 251 -12.03 -2.20 -1.51
CA LEU A 251 -12.95 -1.27 -2.14
C LEU A 251 -12.29 -0.56 -3.33
N VAL A 252 -11.04 -0.12 -3.19
CA VAL A 252 -10.26 0.51 -4.29
C VAL A 252 -9.98 -0.49 -5.42
N GLU A 253 -9.73 -1.76 -5.10
CA GLU A 253 -9.47 -2.80 -6.10
C GLU A 253 -10.72 -3.35 -6.79
N SER A 254 -11.90 -3.04 -6.26
CA SER A 254 -13.18 -3.51 -6.79
C SER A 254 -13.51 -2.81 -8.11
N PRO A 255 -14.04 -3.54 -9.12
CA PRO A 255 -14.50 -2.92 -10.37
C PRO A 255 -15.62 -1.90 -10.16
N ASN A 256 -16.26 -1.91 -8.98
CA ASN A 256 -17.37 -1.03 -8.63
C ASN A 256 -16.89 0.31 -8.05
N PHE A 257 -15.58 0.51 -7.87
CA PHE A 257 -15.01 1.78 -7.41
C PHE A 257 -15.28 2.87 -8.46
N SER A 258 -16.25 3.75 -8.18
CA SER A 258 -16.63 4.79 -9.14
C SER A 258 -15.62 5.93 -9.16
N SER A 259 -15.49 6.55 -10.33
CA SER A 259 -14.67 7.75 -10.54
C SER A 259 -15.13 8.97 -9.75
N SER A 260 -16.34 8.93 -9.21
CA SER A 260 -16.99 10.08 -8.57
C SER A 260 -16.48 10.39 -7.17
N PHE A 261 -15.63 9.55 -6.58
CA PHE A 261 -14.95 9.92 -5.34
C PHE A 261 -13.82 10.86 -5.67
N ASP A 262 -13.77 11.98 -4.95
CA ASP A 262 -12.63 12.88 -4.98
C ASP A 262 -11.42 12.12 -4.42
N GLY A 263 -10.72 11.41 -5.31
CA GLY A 263 -9.57 10.57 -4.99
C GLY A 263 -8.45 11.36 -4.32
N SER A 264 -8.54 12.70 -4.31
CA SER A 264 -7.66 13.57 -3.54
C SER A 264 -7.69 13.29 -2.04
N PHE A 265 -8.84 13.01 -1.42
CA PHE A 265 -8.89 12.65 0.00
C PHE A 265 -8.12 11.36 0.26
N LEU A 266 -8.36 10.33 -0.56
CA LEU A 266 -7.66 9.05 -0.45
C LEU A 266 -6.14 9.23 -0.56
N ILE A 267 -5.66 10.10 -1.47
CA ILE A 267 -4.23 10.43 -1.59
C ILE A 267 -3.67 10.97 -0.27
N ASP A 268 -4.34 11.95 0.31
CA ASP A 268 -3.87 12.63 1.52
C ASP A 268 -3.85 11.72 2.73
N ASP A 269 -4.89 10.91 2.90
CA ASP A 269 -5.00 9.94 3.99
C ASP A 269 -4.02 8.79 3.83
N CYS A 270 -3.78 8.30 2.60
CA CYS A 270 -2.75 7.29 2.34
C CYS A 270 -1.35 7.80 2.75
N LEU A 271 -1.04 9.05 2.44
CA LEU A 271 0.26 9.65 2.78
C LEU A 271 0.36 9.99 4.26
N ALA A 272 -0.72 10.44 4.89
CA ALA A 272 -0.77 10.60 6.34
C ALA A 272 -0.51 9.25 7.05
N PHE A 273 -1.12 8.17 6.55
CA PHE A 273 -0.90 6.83 7.07
C PHE A 273 0.52 6.32 6.82
N CYS A 274 1.12 6.64 5.67
CA CYS A 274 2.54 6.37 5.40
C CYS A 274 3.45 7.10 6.41
N SER A 275 3.16 8.38 6.67
CA SER A 275 3.91 9.20 7.64
C SER A 275 3.85 8.58 9.04
N TRP A 276 2.65 8.23 9.51
CA TRP A 276 2.44 7.58 10.80
C TRP A 276 3.18 6.24 10.90
N LEU A 277 3.12 5.41 9.85
CA LEU A 277 3.80 4.11 9.84
C LEU A 277 5.32 4.26 9.86
N THR A 278 5.84 5.32 9.25
CA THR A 278 7.27 5.65 9.26
C THR A 278 7.70 6.09 10.66
N ASP A 279 6.91 6.93 11.33
CA ASP A 279 7.21 7.37 12.69
C ASP A 279 7.20 6.21 13.70
N THR A 280 6.34 5.20 13.46
CA THR A 280 6.16 4.02 14.31
C THR A 280 6.89 2.78 13.82
N ALA A 281 7.92 2.89 12.96
CA ALA A 281 8.55 1.79 12.21
C ALA A 281 9.15 0.65 13.07
N ASP A 282 8.27 -0.18 13.64
CA ASP A 282 8.53 -1.36 14.42
C ASP A 282 8.17 -2.62 13.61
N SER A 283 8.87 -3.73 13.88
CA SER A 283 8.66 -4.99 13.16
C SER A 283 7.23 -5.55 13.23
N SER A 284 6.43 -5.14 14.23
CA SER A 284 5.00 -5.47 14.34
C SER A 284 4.15 -4.87 13.20
N ASN A 285 4.66 -3.85 12.52
CA ASN A 285 3.91 -3.07 11.53
C ASN A 285 4.08 -3.59 10.09
N ARG A 286 4.71 -4.76 9.92
CA ARG A 286 4.95 -5.38 8.61
C ARG A 286 3.66 -5.58 7.81
N GLU A 287 2.58 -6.00 8.48
CA GLU A 287 1.32 -6.25 7.81
C GLU A 287 0.68 -4.97 7.27
N PHE A 288 0.72 -3.88 8.05
CA PHE A 288 0.29 -2.56 7.59
C PHE A 288 1.09 -2.11 6.39
N ALA A 289 2.41 -2.29 6.39
CA ALA A 289 3.26 -1.88 5.28
C ALA A 289 2.91 -2.64 3.99
N ILE A 290 2.63 -3.95 4.09
CA ILE A 290 2.18 -4.77 2.95
C ILE A 290 0.82 -4.28 2.42
N MET A 291 -0.14 -4.03 3.32
CA MET A 291 -1.47 -3.58 2.93
C MET A 291 -1.47 -2.17 2.34
N LEU A 292 -0.68 -1.26 2.90
CA LEU A 292 -0.53 0.11 2.40
C LEU A 292 0.21 0.16 1.07
N SER A 293 1.25 -0.67 0.89
CA SER A 293 1.91 -0.85 -0.42
C SER A 293 0.90 -1.28 -1.48
N ARG A 294 0.06 -2.28 -1.18
CA ARG A 294 -1.01 -2.73 -2.08
C ARG A 294 -2.05 -1.65 -2.37
N LEU A 295 -2.39 -0.81 -1.38
CA LEU A 295 -3.30 0.33 -1.57
C LEU A 295 -2.72 1.32 -2.57
N LEU A 296 -1.48 1.76 -2.36
CA LEU A 296 -0.79 2.71 -3.24
C LEU A 296 -0.66 2.14 -4.66
N ASP A 297 -0.26 0.87 -4.80
CA ASP A 297 -0.15 0.20 -6.10
C ASP A 297 -1.50 0.12 -6.83
N SER A 298 -2.59 -0.09 -6.09
CA SER A 298 -3.95 -0.13 -6.64
C SER A 298 -4.39 1.24 -7.13
N CYS A 299 -4.06 2.30 -6.37
CA CYS A 299 -4.27 3.67 -6.78
C CYS A 299 -3.50 4.02 -8.07
N CYS A 300 -2.25 3.59 -8.19
CA CYS A 300 -1.40 3.85 -9.36
C CYS A 300 -1.80 3.08 -10.62
N ASN A 301 -2.29 1.83 -10.49
CA ASN A 301 -2.46 0.95 -11.65
C ASN A 301 -3.92 0.77 -12.09
N ARG A 302 -4.85 0.63 -11.13
CA ARG A 302 -6.26 0.32 -11.43
C ARG A 302 -7.12 1.57 -11.41
N SER A 303 -6.91 2.40 -10.39
CA SER A 303 -7.76 3.55 -10.11
C SER A 303 -7.12 4.86 -10.56
N PHE A 304 -6.10 4.81 -11.42
CA PHE A 304 -5.34 5.99 -11.82
C PHE A 304 -6.21 7.06 -12.47
N GLU A 305 -7.03 6.67 -13.45
CA GLU A 305 -7.91 7.60 -14.15
C GLU A 305 -8.96 8.22 -13.21
N VAL A 306 -9.38 7.49 -12.19
CA VAL A 306 -10.31 7.95 -11.18
C VAL A 306 -9.65 8.95 -10.24
N ILE A 307 -8.48 8.59 -9.71
CA ILE A 307 -7.84 9.29 -8.59
C ILE A 307 -7.12 10.54 -9.08
N PHE A 308 -6.42 10.46 -10.22
CA PHE A 308 -5.51 11.53 -10.61
C PHE A 308 -6.02 12.42 -11.75
N ARG A 309 -6.88 11.91 -12.64
CA ARG A 309 -7.30 12.66 -13.86
C ARG A 309 -8.09 13.93 -13.52
N GLU A 310 -8.87 13.93 -12.44
CA GLU A 310 -9.68 15.07 -12.02
C GLU A 310 -9.03 15.93 -10.93
N THR A 311 -7.87 15.51 -10.41
CA THR A 311 -7.15 16.28 -9.41
C THR A 311 -6.65 17.60 -10.02
N LYS A 312 -6.55 18.68 -9.25
CA LYS A 312 -5.98 19.94 -9.74
C LYS A 312 -4.45 19.89 -9.67
N LEU A 313 -3.77 20.52 -10.64
CA LEU A 313 -2.30 20.55 -10.68
C LEU A 313 -1.68 21.05 -9.36
N ASN A 314 -2.18 22.15 -8.80
CA ASN A 314 -1.68 22.69 -7.53
C ASN A 314 -1.76 21.66 -6.39
N ARG A 315 -2.80 20.83 -6.37
CA ARG A 315 -2.95 19.75 -5.39
C ARG A 315 -1.92 18.64 -5.62
N ILE A 316 -1.68 18.24 -6.87
CA ILE A 316 -0.61 17.28 -7.20
C ILE A 316 0.76 17.80 -6.70
N VAL A 317 1.03 19.09 -6.90
CA VAL A 317 2.27 19.72 -6.45
C VAL A 317 2.38 19.76 -4.92
N ASP A 318 1.30 20.08 -4.21
CA ASP A 318 1.26 20.01 -2.74
C ASP A 318 1.48 18.58 -2.22
N VAL A 319 0.96 17.58 -2.93
CA VAL A 319 1.16 16.18 -2.57
C VAL A 319 2.62 15.74 -2.75
N LEU A 320 3.32 16.21 -3.79
CA LEU A 320 4.75 15.95 -3.95
C LEU A 320 5.59 16.46 -2.76
N GLN A 321 5.17 17.55 -2.12
CA GLN A 321 5.80 18.01 -0.87
C GLN A 321 5.68 16.94 0.22
N ARG A 322 4.47 16.41 0.43
CA ARG A 322 4.18 15.39 1.46
C ARG A 322 4.98 14.12 1.23
N VAL A 323 5.10 13.68 -0.02
CA VAL A 323 5.98 12.55 -0.38
C VAL A 323 7.43 12.85 0.02
N GLY A 324 7.93 14.05 -0.31
CA GLY A 324 9.27 14.46 0.10
C GLY A 324 9.44 14.50 1.63
N ASP A 325 8.43 14.93 2.37
CA ASP A 325 8.45 14.96 3.84
C ASP A 325 8.52 13.55 4.43
N ILE A 326 7.74 12.60 3.89
CA ILE A 326 7.80 11.17 4.28
C ILE A 326 9.19 10.61 3.99
N LEU A 327 9.73 10.89 2.80
CA LEU A 327 11.09 10.48 2.44
C LEU A 327 12.14 11.11 3.36
N LEU A 328 11.91 12.26 3.99
CA LEU A 328 12.88 12.87 4.89
C LEU A 328 12.84 12.32 6.32
N GLN A 329 11.82 11.56 6.69
CA GLN A 329 11.71 10.94 8.01
C GLN A 329 12.87 9.96 8.25
N GLU A 330 13.42 9.97 9.47
CA GLU A 330 14.62 9.20 9.85
C GLU A 330 14.40 7.69 9.69
N ASN A 331 13.20 7.23 9.99
CA ASN A 331 12.82 5.83 9.96
C ASN A 331 12.38 5.34 8.57
N PHE A 332 12.36 6.19 7.53
CA PHE A 332 11.94 5.77 6.20
C PHE A 332 12.74 4.56 5.69
N SER A 333 14.06 4.57 5.90
CA SER A 333 14.96 3.46 5.54
C SER A 333 14.63 2.12 6.22
N LYS A 334 13.95 2.15 7.38
CA LYS A 334 13.55 0.97 8.15
C LYS A 334 12.23 0.37 7.71
N LEU A 335 11.46 1.09 6.88
CA LEU A 335 10.21 0.56 6.32
C LEU A 335 10.46 -0.69 5.47
N GLU A 336 9.47 -1.57 5.46
CA GLU A 336 9.41 -2.70 4.54
C GLU A 336 9.66 -2.24 3.11
N SER A 337 10.50 -2.98 2.38
CA SER A 337 10.97 -2.57 1.05
C SER A 337 9.83 -2.39 0.05
N CYS A 338 8.77 -3.19 0.15
CA CYS A 338 7.58 -3.06 -0.69
C CYS A 338 6.94 -1.67 -0.54
N LEU A 339 6.75 -1.20 0.69
CA LEU A 339 6.16 0.11 0.94
C LEU A 339 7.06 1.25 0.45
N ARG A 340 8.38 1.17 0.69
CA ARG A 340 9.32 2.16 0.16
C ARG A 340 9.23 2.28 -1.36
N THR A 341 9.22 1.15 -2.05
CA THR A 341 9.04 1.08 -3.50
C THR A 341 7.69 1.67 -3.93
N SER A 342 6.59 1.30 -3.27
CA SER A 342 5.26 1.82 -3.59
C SER A 342 5.15 3.33 -3.38
N VAL A 343 5.74 3.90 -2.33
CA VAL A 343 5.77 5.37 -2.11
C VAL A 343 6.47 6.09 -3.26
N LEU A 344 7.59 5.55 -3.75
CA LEU A 344 8.32 6.13 -4.89
C LEU A 344 7.55 5.96 -6.21
N GLN A 345 6.88 4.83 -6.42
CA GLN A 345 6.01 4.62 -7.58
C GLN A 345 4.78 5.54 -7.54
N PHE A 346 4.27 5.81 -6.34
CA PHE A 346 3.19 6.77 -6.13
C PHE A 346 3.65 8.19 -6.50
N ALA A 347 4.87 8.58 -6.10
CA ALA A 347 5.51 9.83 -6.53
C ALA A 347 5.68 9.93 -8.06
N LEU A 348 6.11 8.84 -8.70
CA LEU A 348 6.26 8.74 -10.15
C LEU A 348 4.91 8.89 -10.88
N SER A 349 3.83 8.38 -10.27
CA SER A 349 2.49 8.54 -10.82
C SER A 349 2.08 10.02 -10.85
N PHE A 350 2.43 10.82 -9.82
CA PHE A 350 2.21 12.26 -9.83
C PHE A 350 3.01 13.00 -10.89
N THR A 351 4.28 12.64 -11.12
CA THR A 351 5.07 13.27 -12.19
C THR A 351 4.49 12.95 -13.56
N TYR A 352 4.02 11.72 -13.77
CA TYR A 352 3.27 11.37 -14.98
C TYR A 352 1.99 12.20 -15.12
N CYS A 353 1.24 12.43 -14.04
CA CYS A 353 0.04 13.29 -14.07
C CYS A 353 0.38 14.72 -14.49
N ILE A 354 1.46 15.30 -13.96
CA ILE A 354 1.91 16.65 -14.33
C ILE A 354 2.15 16.76 -15.84
N GLN A 355 2.68 15.70 -16.47
CA GLN A 355 2.90 15.64 -17.92
C GLN A 355 1.61 15.63 -18.75
N LEU A 356 0.44 15.36 -18.13
CA LEU A 356 -0.85 15.38 -18.82
C LEU A 356 -1.50 16.77 -18.89
N TYR A 357 -1.04 17.73 -18.09
CA TYR A 357 -1.54 19.11 -18.13
C TYR A 357 -0.95 19.89 -19.29
N LEU A 358 -1.63 20.97 -19.68
CA LEU A 358 -1.09 21.91 -20.64
C LEU A 358 0.17 22.57 -20.05
N VAL A 359 1.19 22.76 -20.88
CA VAL A 359 2.47 23.29 -20.41
C VAL A 359 2.32 24.69 -19.82
N GLU A 360 1.36 25.49 -20.31
CA GLU A 360 1.03 26.80 -19.76
C GLU A 360 0.48 26.72 -18.33
N GLU A 361 -0.30 25.68 -18.01
CA GLU A 361 -0.79 25.42 -16.65
C GLU A 361 0.36 25.01 -15.74
N VAL A 362 1.26 24.15 -16.23
CA VAL A 362 2.46 23.73 -15.52
C VAL A 362 3.39 24.91 -15.23
N MET A 363 3.60 25.79 -16.20
CA MET A 363 4.38 27.02 -16.06
C MET A 363 3.77 27.99 -15.04
N ALA A 364 2.45 28.00 -14.89
CA ALA A 364 1.74 28.86 -13.94
C ALA A 364 1.84 28.37 -12.48
N GLU A 365 2.17 27.10 -12.26
CA GLU A 365 2.31 26.51 -10.93
C GLU A 365 3.67 26.87 -10.30
N ARG A 366 3.68 27.96 -9.52
CA ARG A 366 4.89 28.61 -9.01
C ARG A 366 5.72 27.71 -8.09
N MET A 367 5.11 26.77 -7.39
CA MET A 367 5.81 25.96 -6.39
C MET A 367 6.50 24.73 -6.99
N LEU A 368 6.24 24.39 -8.25
CA LEU A 368 6.67 23.11 -8.83
C LEU A 368 8.19 22.88 -8.72
N GLY A 369 9.01 23.87 -9.09
CA GLY A 369 10.46 23.75 -9.01
C GLY A 369 10.98 23.58 -7.58
N ASP A 370 10.36 24.24 -6.60
CA ASP A 370 10.70 24.10 -5.18
C ASP A 370 10.33 22.70 -4.67
N ARG A 371 9.21 22.13 -5.12
CA ARG A 371 8.81 20.76 -4.76
C ARG A 371 9.73 19.71 -5.37
N PHE A 372 10.14 19.90 -6.62
CA PHE A 372 11.14 19.06 -7.24
C PHE A 372 12.49 19.11 -6.52
N GLN A 373 12.93 20.31 -6.13
CA GLN A 373 14.12 20.47 -5.31
C GLN A 373 13.99 19.73 -3.98
N HIS A 374 12.86 19.87 -3.28
CA HIS A 374 12.58 19.17 -2.02
C HIS A 374 12.65 17.64 -2.19
N LEU A 375 12.00 17.12 -3.23
CA LEU A 375 11.94 15.68 -3.49
C LEU A 375 13.33 15.11 -3.82
N VAL A 376 14.13 15.82 -4.62
CA VAL A 376 15.51 15.41 -4.91
C VAL A 376 16.39 15.44 -3.66
N ASN A 377 16.26 16.47 -2.81
CA ASN A 377 16.96 16.49 -1.52
C ASN A 377 16.59 15.29 -0.64
N ALA A 378 15.31 14.92 -0.62
CA ALA A 378 14.83 13.78 0.14
C ALA A 378 15.40 12.45 -0.38
N LEU A 379 15.40 12.23 -1.69
CA LEU A 379 16.00 11.05 -2.33
C LEU A 379 17.49 10.93 -2.02
N LEU A 380 18.23 12.03 -2.15
CA LEU A 380 19.66 12.07 -1.86
C LEU A 380 19.97 11.82 -0.37
N ARG A 381 19.13 12.32 0.54
CA ARG A 381 19.32 12.12 1.98
C ARG A 381 19.15 10.65 2.38
N GLN A 382 18.21 9.93 1.77
CA GLN A 382 17.92 8.55 2.13
C GLN A 382 18.86 7.53 1.46
N ASP A 383 19.78 7.97 0.58
CA ASP A 383 20.63 7.07 -0.22
C ASP A 383 19.80 6.07 -1.06
N VAL A 384 18.61 6.49 -1.52
CA VAL A 384 17.65 5.66 -2.25
C VAL A 384 17.85 5.84 -3.75
N PHE A 385 18.55 4.90 -4.36
CA PHE A 385 18.88 4.89 -5.80
C PHE A 385 18.34 3.67 -6.53
N ASP A 386 17.20 3.17 -6.09
CA ASP A 386 16.50 2.08 -6.76
C ASP A 386 15.83 2.57 -8.07
N THR A 387 15.28 1.62 -8.84
CA THR A 387 14.69 1.92 -10.16
C THR A 387 13.55 2.94 -10.09
N PRO A 388 12.60 2.87 -9.14
CA PRO A 388 11.58 3.91 -8.97
C PRO A 388 12.16 5.29 -8.72
N ALA A 389 13.15 5.44 -7.83
CA ALA A 389 13.79 6.72 -7.57
C ALA A 389 14.50 7.28 -8.82
N ALA A 390 15.18 6.42 -9.59
CA ALA A 390 15.85 6.84 -10.82
C ALA A 390 14.84 7.30 -11.89
N ALA A 391 13.72 6.60 -12.02
CA ALA A 391 12.63 7.00 -12.92
C ALA A 391 12.03 8.35 -12.50
N LEU A 392 11.79 8.52 -11.20
CA LEU A 392 11.26 9.76 -10.64
C LEU A 392 12.19 10.95 -10.90
N LEU A 393 13.51 10.78 -10.70
CA LEU A 393 14.48 11.82 -11.02
C LEU A 393 14.48 12.15 -12.52
N ASN A 394 14.40 11.14 -13.39
CA ASN A 394 14.32 11.36 -14.83
C ASN A 394 13.11 12.22 -15.21
N ASP A 395 11.94 11.92 -14.64
CA ASP A 395 10.72 12.69 -14.86
C ASP A 395 10.85 14.12 -14.36
N ILE A 396 11.36 14.31 -13.14
CA ILE A 396 11.57 15.65 -12.55
C ILE A 396 12.46 16.49 -13.47
N VAL A 397 13.60 15.94 -13.89
CA VAL A 397 14.55 16.64 -14.77
C VAL A 397 13.93 16.89 -16.14
N GLY A 398 13.26 15.89 -16.72
CA GLY A 398 12.58 15.99 -18.00
C GLY A 398 11.52 17.09 -18.02
N ILE A 399 10.60 17.09 -17.04
CA ILE A 399 9.56 18.10 -16.88
C ILE A 399 10.19 19.48 -16.71
N SER A 400 11.18 19.61 -15.83
CA SER A 400 11.80 20.90 -15.52
C SER A 400 12.46 21.54 -16.75
N TYR A 401 13.22 20.77 -17.53
CA TYR A 401 13.83 21.28 -18.75
C TYR A 401 12.80 21.52 -19.86
N HIS A 402 11.73 20.73 -19.95
CA HIS A 402 10.64 20.97 -20.89
C HIS A 402 9.93 22.31 -20.60
N VAL A 403 9.61 22.59 -19.34
CA VAL A 403 8.99 23.85 -18.91
C VAL A 403 9.90 25.04 -19.21
N VAL A 404 11.20 24.93 -18.90
CA VAL A 404 12.19 25.97 -19.20
C VAL A 404 12.39 26.16 -20.72
N SER A 405 12.10 25.14 -21.51
CA SER A 405 12.20 25.22 -22.97
C SER A 405 11.12 26.12 -23.57
N GLN A 406 9.97 26.23 -22.92
CA GLN A 406 8.87 27.11 -23.32
C GLN A 406 9.10 28.56 -22.88
N ALA A 407 9.63 28.81 -21.67
CA ALA A 407 10.10 30.12 -21.25
C ALA A 407 11.23 30.02 -20.22
N THR A 408 12.21 30.93 -20.32
CA THR A 408 13.43 30.88 -19.49
C THR A 408 13.21 31.29 -18.04
N ASP A 409 12.20 32.12 -17.75
CA ASP A 409 11.82 32.57 -16.41
C ASP A 409 10.51 31.90 -15.98
N THR A 410 10.60 30.66 -15.49
CA THR A 410 9.46 29.83 -15.10
C THR A 410 9.63 29.28 -13.68
N CYS A 411 8.58 28.62 -13.17
CA CYS A 411 8.59 27.93 -11.88
C CYS A 411 9.73 26.90 -11.74
N CYS A 412 10.25 26.35 -12.84
CA CYS A 412 11.29 25.32 -12.82
C CYS A 412 12.71 25.85 -13.11
N SER A 413 12.88 27.15 -13.42
CA SER A 413 14.18 27.69 -13.84
C SER A 413 15.26 27.56 -12.77
N ASN A 414 14.93 27.83 -11.50
CA ASN A 414 15.87 27.68 -10.39
C ASN A 414 16.31 26.22 -10.24
N PHE A 415 15.37 25.27 -10.32
CA PHE A 415 15.69 23.85 -10.27
C PHE A 415 16.60 23.42 -11.43
N ALA A 416 16.17 23.67 -12.67
CA ALA A 416 16.82 23.14 -13.88
C ALA A 416 18.15 23.83 -14.21
N LEU A 417 18.27 25.14 -13.98
CA LEU A 417 19.42 25.93 -14.42
C LEU A 417 20.46 26.19 -13.33
N ILE A 418 20.08 26.04 -12.06
CA ILE A 418 20.96 26.37 -10.93
C ILE A 418 21.13 25.15 -10.03
N TYR A 419 20.07 24.72 -9.34
CA TYR A 419 20.15 23.72 -8.29
C TYR A 419 20.61 22.35 -8.81
N TYR A 420 19.98 21.80 -9.84
CA TYR A 420 20.29 20.46 -10.34
C TYR A 420 21.71 20.39 -10.95
N PRO A 421 22.14 21.31 -11.83
CA PRO A 421 23.53 21.37 -12.28
C PRO A 421 24.54 21.48 -11.12
N GLN A 422 24.25 22.32 -10.11
CA GLN A 422 25.10 22.44 -8.93
C GLN A 422 25.23 21.11 -8.18
N LYS A 423 24.12 20.39 -7.96
CA LYS A 423 24.14 19.07 -7.30
C LYS A 423 24.94 18.04 -8.08
N VAL A 424 24.84 18.06 -9.41
CA VAL A 424 25.66 17.23 -10.28
C VAL A 424 27.14 17.56 -10.07
N TYR A 425 27.53 18.83 -10.11
CA TYR A 425 28.93 19.22 -9.89
C TYR A 425 29.44 18.89 -8.49
N GLU A 426 28.62 19.08 -7.45
CA GLU A 426 28.95 18.66 -6.07
C GLU A 426 29.22 17.16 -6.02
N SER A 427 28.37 16.34 -6.65
CA SER A 427 28.55 14.89 -6.69
C SER A 427 29.86 14.47 -7.38
N LEU A 428 30.22 15.16 -8.47
CA LEU A 428 31.46 14.90 -9.22
C LEU A 428 32.70 15.27 -8.40
N ASN A 429 32.67 16.42 -7.74
CA ASN A 429 33.77 16.87 -6.88
C ASN A 429 33.95 15.95 -5.67
N ASN A 430 32.85 15.41 -5.14
CA ASN A 430 32.86 14.50 -4.00
C ASN A 430 33.43 13.11 -4.34
N LEU A 431 33.53 12.72 -5.61
CA LEU A 431 34.14 11.43 -6.00
C LEU A 431 35.63 11.32 -5.58
N THR A 432 36.32 12.45 -5.37
CA THR A 432 37.70 12.42 -4.85
C THR A 432 37.77 12.01 -3.38
N ASP A 433 36.67 12.14 -2.64
CA ASP A 433 36.58 11.75 -1.23
C ASP A 433 36.34 10.25 -1.11
N LEU A 434 37.43 9.51 -0.91
CA LEU A 434 37.41 8.06 -0.75
C LEU A 434 36.58 7.60 0.45
N SER A 435 36.31 8.48 1.44
CA SER A 435 35.47 8.12 2.59
C SER A 435 34.01 7.88 2.22
N LEU A 436 33.56 8.43 1.07
CA LEU A 436 32.23 8.17 0.52
C LEU A 436 32.15 6.81 -0.19
N GLY A 437 33.28 6.20 -0.55
CA GLY A 437 33.35 4.87 -1.14
C GLY A 437 32.33 4.65 -2.27
N VAL A 438 31.55 3.56 -2.17
CA VAL A 438 30.53 3.18 -3.17
C VAL A 438 29.36 4.15 -3.22
N SER A 439 28.99 4.82 -2.12
CA SER A 439 27.81 5.69 -2.08
C SER A 439 28.02 6.97 -2.90
N GLY A 440 29.24 7.52 -2.89
CA GLY A 440 29.61 8.64 -3.75
C GLY A 440 29.45 8.29 -5.24
N LEU A 441 29.90 7.09 -5.65
CA LEU A 441 29.72 6.59 -7.01
C LEU A 441 28.25 6.41 -7.37
N LYS A 442 27.45 5.80 -6.49
CA LYS A 442 26.00 5.61 -6.74
C LYS A 442 25.26 6.94 -6.85
N THR A 443 25.59 7.91 -5.99
CA THR A 443 25.02 9.25 -6.04
C THR A 443 25.35 9.93 -7.37
N CYS A 444 26.61 9.81 -7.82
CA CYS A 444 27.03 10.32 -9.12
C CYS A 444 26.26 9.63 -10.26
N GLU A 445 26.19 8.30 -10.29
CA GLU A 445 25.44 7.55 -11.32
C GLU A 445 23.97 8.01 -11.37
N PHE A 446 23.34 8.12 -10.21
CA PHE A 446 21.97 8.56 -10.05
C PHE A 446 21.76 9.96 -10.63
N LEU A 447 22.59 10.93 -10.22
CA LEU A 447 22.45 12.33 -10.64
C LEU A 447 22.77 12.57 -12.10
N ILE A 448 23.74 11.87 -12.71
CA ILE A 448 24.09 12.10 -14.12
C ILE A 448 23.14 11.40 -15.10
N THR A 449 22.49 10.31 -14.67
CA THR A 449 21.68 9.47 -15.55
C THR A 449 20.64 10.26 -16.37
N PRO A 450 19.83 11.15 -15.79
CA PRO A 450 18.84 11.93 -16.53
C PRO A 450 19.45 12.79 -17.64
N ILE A 451 20.63 13.36 -17.39
CA ILE A 451 21.32 14.26 -18.35
C ILE A 451 21.60 13.53 -19.66
N PHE A 452 21.98 12.26 -19.60
CA PHE A 452 22.38 11.47 -20.77
C PHE A 452 21.29 10.57 -21.33
N LYS A 453 20.29 10.17 -20.52
CA LYS A 453 19.23 9.25 -20.97
C LYS A 453 17.95 9.95 -21.40
N CYS A 454 17.63 11.12 -20.87
CA CYS A 454 16.43 11.85 -21.28
C CYS A 454 16.61 12.43 -22.70
N SER A 455 15.55 12.35 -23.52
CA SER A 455 15.55 12.86 -24.90
C SER A 455 15.21 14.34 -24.90
N PHE A 456 16.23 15.19 -24.83
CA PHE A 456 16.10 16.64 -24.91
C PHE A 456 16.16 17.16 -26.35
N GLU A 457 16.30 16.29 -27.36
CA GLU A 457 16.49 16.70 -28.76
C GLU A 457 15.28 17.43 -29.34
N LYS A 458 14.09 17.18 -28.77
CA LYS A 458 12.82 17.80 -29.13
C LYS A 458 12.61 19.17 -28.48
N GLU A 459 13.43 19.54 -27.51
CA GLU A 459 13.30 20.79 -26.76
C GLU A 459 13.85 22.00 -27.54
N SER A 460 13.57 23.19 -27.02
CA SER A 460 14.05 24.44 -27.61
C SER A 460 15.57 24.49 -27.75
N GLN A 461 16.07 25.28 -28.70
CA GLN A 461 17.50 25.43 -28.95
C GLN A 461 18.29 25.82 -27.68
N ASN A 462 17.71 26.67 -26.84
CA ASN A 462 18.33 27.11 -25.60
C ASN A 462 18.53 25.94 -24.63
N VAL A 463 17.51 25.12 -24.42
CA VAL A 463 17.62 23.92 -23.56
C VAL A 463 18.61 22.92 -24.11
N ARG A 464 18.61 22.70 -25.43
CA ARG A 464 19.59 21.82 -26.08
C ARG A 464 21.02 22.33 -25.87
N CYS A 465 21.27 23.63 -25.96
CA CYS A 465 22.57 24.21 -25.67
C CYS A 465 22.97 23.99 -24.19
N VAL A 466 22.08 24.29 -23.24
CA VAL A 466 22.36 24.11 -21.80
C VAL A 466 22.67 22.65 -21.47
N ILE A 467 21.86 21.71 -21.95
CA ILE A 467 22.08 20.27 -21.76
C ILE A 467 23.37 19.82 -22.44
N SER A 468 23.68 20.30 -23.65
CA SER A 468 24.92 19.93 -24.34
C SER A 468 26.15 20.41 -23.57
N SER A 469 26.13 21.65 -23.07
CA SER A 469 27.21 22.19 -22.23
C SER A 469 27.34 21.41 -20.92
N LEU A 470 26.22 21.05 -20.28
CA LEU A 470 26.25 20.23 -19.07
C LEU A 470 26.81 18.82 -19.34
N ARG A 471 26.39 18.17 -20.44
CA ARG A 471 26.93 16.86 -20.88
C ARG A 471 28.43 16.93 -21.12
N GLU A 472 28.90 17.97 -21.81
CA GLU A 472 30.33 18.19 -22.08
C GLU A 472 31.13 18.38 -20.80
N GLU A 473 30.65 19.24 -19.89
CA GLU A 473 31.32 19.52 -18.61
C GLU A 473 31.36 18.28 -17.71
N VAL A 474 30.24 17.56 -17.57
CA VAL A 474 30.16 16.32 -16.79
C VAL A 474 31.11 15.28 -17.38
N SER A 475 31.14 15.13 -18.70
CA SER A 475 32.05 14.22 -19.39
C SER A 475 33.50 14.61 -19.15
N TYR A 476 33.86 15.89 -19.31
CA TYR A 476 35.21 16.37 -19.08
C TYR A 476 35.67 16.08 -17.64
N ARG A 477 34.84 16.38 -16.64
CA ARG A 477 35.16 16.16 -15.23
C ARG A 477 35.26 14.70 -14.84
N LEU A 478 34.48 13.81 -15.45
CA LEU A 478 34.54 12.36 -15.16
C LEU A 478 35.74 11.69 -15.82
N LEU A 479 36.12 12.16 -17.01
CA LEU A 479 37.06 11.46 -17.89
C LEU A 479 38.48 12.03 -17.84
N ASP A 480 38.71 13.15 -17.15
CA ASP A 480 40.05 13.66 -16.87
C ASP A 480 40.87 12.66 -16.04
N GLU A 481 42.17 12.50 -16.32
CA GLU A 481 43.02 11.52 -15.62
C GLU A 481 43.14 11.81 -14.12
N ASN A 482 42.93 13.06 -13.71
CA ASN A 482 42.88 13.48 -12.32
C ASN A 482 41.46 13.54 -11.75
N SER A 483 40.47 12.96 -12.43
CA SER A 483 39.08 12.99 -11.98
C SER A 483 38.90 12.21 -10.68
N GLY A 484 37.87 12.61 -9.94
CA GLY A 484 37.42 11.84 -8.78
C GLY A 484 37.04 10.39 -9.14
N LEU A 485 36.56 10.12 -10.35
CA LEU A 485 36.27 8.76 -10.81
C LEU A 485 37.54 7.91 -10.92
N PHE A 486 38.59 8.41 -11.56
CA PHE A 486 39.87 7.68 -11.68
C PHE A 486 40.55 7.51 -10.33
N LEU A 487 40.52 8.53 -9.48
CA LEU A 487 41.04 8.46 -8.12
C LEU A 487 40.28 7.44 -7.27
N ALA A 488 38.95 7.39 -7.36
CA ALA A 488 38.14 6.37 -6.72
C ALA A 488 38.54 4.97 -7.21
N LEU A 489 38.62 4.77 -8.53
CA LEU A 489 38.98 3.48 -9.13
C LEU A 489 40.41 3.01 -8.83
N ASN A 490 41.37 3.92 -8.75
CA ASN A 490 42.75 3.58 -8.36
C ASN A 490 42.83 3.00 -6.94
N ASN A 491 41.93 3.45 -6.05
CA ASN A 491 41.90 3.03 -4.65
C ASN A 491 40.88 1.94 -4.34
N VAL A 492 40.14 1.43 -5.36
CA VAL A 492 39.15 0.36 -5.17
C VAL A 492 39.73 -0.86 -4.46
N ALA A 493 41.00 -1.20 -4.71
CA ALA A 493 41.66 -2.34 -4.07
C ALA A 493 41.71 -2.28 -2.53
N ALA A 494 41.56 -1.08 -1.93
CA ALA A 494 41.53 -0.89 -0.48
C ALA A 494 40.16 -1.15 0.16
N LEU A 495 39.09 -1.24 -0.63
CA LEU A 495 37.72 -1.47 -0.13
C LEU A 495 37.46 -2.96 0.18
N PRO A 496 36.47 -3.30 1.01
CA PRO A 496 35.99 -4.68 1.16
C PRO A 496 35.52 -5.27 -0.18
N ALA A 497 35.74 -6.57 -0.42
CA ALA A 497 35.51 -7.22 -1.73
C ALA A 497 34.10 -6.99 -2.34
N GLU A 498 33.06 -6.93 -1.50
CA GLU A 498 31.68 -6.68 -1.91
C GLU A 498 31.49 -5.24 -2.42
N GLU A 499 32.13 -4.27 -1.74
CA GLU A 499 32.18 -2.87 -2.15
C GLU A 499 33.06 -2.65 -3.39
N GLN A 500 34.14 -3.42 -3.54
CA GLN A 500 34.98 -3.36 -4.74
C GLN A 500 34.17 -3.73 -5.98
N THR A 501 33.42 -4.84 -5.88
CA THR A 501 32.58 -5.34 -6.96
C THR A 501 31.52 -4.31 -7.34
N THR A 502 30.84 -3.74 -6.33
CA THR A 502 29.80 -2.73 -6.56
C THR A 502 30.37 -1.45 -7.16
N SER A 503 31.51 -0.96 -6.67
CA SER A 503 32.22 0.20 -7.22
C SER A 503 32.53 0.04 -8.70
N ILE A 504 33.10 -1.11 -9.09
CA ILE A 504 33.45 -1.37 -10.48
C ILE A 504 32.19 -1.40 -11.36
N VAL A 505 31.11 -2.04 -10.90
CA VAL A 505 29.84 -2.08 -11.65
C VAL A 505 29.26 -0.68 -11.84
N VAL A 506 29.19 0.12 -10.78
CA VAL A 506 28.67 1.50 -10.83
C VAL A 506 29.54 2.38 -11.73
N ALA A 507 30.86 2.30 -11.61
CA ALA A 507 31.77 3.03 -12.50
C ALA A 507 31.62 2.59 -13.97
N THR A 508 31.40 1.29 -14.23
CA THR A 508 31.08 0.77 -15.57
C THR A 508 29.82 1.42 -16.11
N ASN A 509 28.79 1.54 -15.29
CA ASN A 509 27.54 2.17 -15.70
C ASN A 509 27.73 3.66 -15.98
N ILE A 510 28.43 4.39 -15.11
CA ILE A 510 28.76 5.82 -15.31
C ILE A 510 29.45 6.01 -16.66
N VAL A 511 30.51 5.24 -16.92
CA VAL A 511 31.22 5.28 -18.22
C VAL A 511 30.25 4.91 -19.35
N GLY A 512 29.49 3.83 -19.22
CA GLY A 512 28.52 3.41 -20.24
C GLY A 512 27.48 4.49 -20.58
N ILE A 513 26.97 5.19 -19.57
CA ILE A 513 26.01 6.30 -19.71
C ILE A 513 26.64 7.46 -20.49
N VAL A 514 27.81 7.89 -20.04
CA VAL A 514 28.58 8.98 -20.64
C VAL A 514 28.87 8.69 -22.12
N PHE A 515 29.26 7.45 -22.43
CA PHE A 515 29.56 7.05 -23.82
C PHE A 515 28.34 6.88 -24.73
N SER A 516 27.13 6.73 -24.16
CA SER A 516 25.91 6.50 -24.92
C SER A 516 25.43 7.73 -25.71
N GLN A 517 25.74 8.95 -25.25
CA GLN A 517 25.37 10.19 -25.92
C GLN A 517 26.42 11.28 -25.71
N GLY A 518 26.83 11.96 -26.80
CA GLY A 518 27.34 13.33 -26.68
C GLY A 518 28.82 13.56 -26.38
N ILE A 519 29.73 12.62 -26.65
CA ILE A 519 31.18 12.86 -26.49
C ILE A 519 31.95 12.68 -27.80
N SER A 520 32.93 13.56 -28.00
CA SER A 520 33.89 13.49 -29.10
C SER A 520 34.72 12.18 -29.08
N ALA A 521 35.11 11.70 -30.25
CA ALA A 521 35.93 10.49 -30.36
C ALA A 521 37.26 10.58 -29.58
N ALA A 522 37.82 11.78 -29.42
CA ALA A 522 39.06 11.99 -28.68
C ALA A 522 38.90 11.70 -27.17
N ALA A 523 37.88 12.27 -26.53
CA ALA A 523 37.60 12.00 -25.11
C ALA A 523 37.22 10.53 -24.88
N LYS A 524 36.57 9.89 -25.86
CA LYS A 524 36.34 8.43 -25.84
C LYS A 524 37.64 7.63 -25.76
N VAL A 525 38.63 7.95 -26.60
CA VAL A 525 39.94 7.27 -26.60
C VAL A 525 40.70 7.55 -25.30
N ALA A 526 40.80 8.81 -24.87
CA ALA A 526 41.52 9.19 -23.65
C ALA A 526 40.99 8.42 -22.42
N THR A 527 39.66 8.36 -22.26
CA THR A 527 39.05 7.58 -21.18
C THR A 527 39.35 6.09 -21.32
N GLY A 528 39.21 5.53 -22.53
CA GLY A 528 39.47 4.10 -22.77
C GLY A 528 40.89 3.72 -22.36
N VAL A 529 41.86 4.59 -22.65
CA VAL A 529 43.27 4.42 -22.23
C VAL A 529 43.40 4.55 -20.71
N GLY A 530 42.83 5.59 -20.10
CA GLY A 530 42.84 5.77 -18.65
C GLY A 530 42.21 4.60 -17.90
N ILE A 531 41.13 4.02 -18.43
CA ILE A 531 40.52 2.81 -17.85
C ILE A 531 41.51 1.66 -17.91
N LEU A 532 42.11 1.40 -19.08
CA LEU A 532 43.07 0.31 -19.25
C LEU A 532 44.36 0.47 -18.43
N SER A 533 44.69 1.68 -17.97
CA SER A 533 45.85 1.92 -17.10
C SER A 533 45.58 1.66 -15.62
N LEU A 534 44.32 1.38 -15.23
CA LEU A 534 43.97 1.09 -13.84
C LEU A 534 44.75 -0.13 -13.31
N PRO A 535 45.37 -0.05 -12.11
CA PRO A 535 46.33 -1.05 -11.62
C PRO A 535 45.81 -2.50 -11.62
N TRP A 536 44.51 -2.64 -11.35
CA TRP A 536 43.81 -3.91 -11.22
C TRP A 536 43.27 -4.48 -12.54
N ILE A 537 43.40 -3.76 -13.66
CA ILE A 537 43.16 -4.31 -15.00
C ILE A 537 44.38 -5.10 -15.50
N SER A 538 45.59 -4.81 -15.00
CA SER A 538 46.79 -5.49 -15.44
C SER A 538 46.67 -7.02 -15.28
N LEU A 539 46.88 -7.74 -16.39
CA LEU A 539 46.54 -9.15 -16.64
C LEU A 539 47.04 -10.16 -15.58
N ASN A 540 47.94 -9.77 -14.70
CA ASN A 540 48.59 -10.66 -13.73
C ASN A 540 48.04 -10.56 -12.30
N ASN A 541 47.25 -9.55 -11.98
CA ASN A 541 46.54 -9.44 -10.70
C ASN A 541 45.05 -9.43 -10.95
N ARG A 542 44.54 -10.53 -11.52
CA ARG A 542 43.11 -10.90 -11.40
C ARG A 542 42.86 -11.14 -9.91
N MET A 543 42.76 -10.06 -9.15
CA MET A 543 42.26 -10.06 -7.78
C MET A 543 40.95 -10.85 -7.78
N ASP A 544 40.57 -11.40 -6.63
CA ASP A 544 39.33 -12.16 -6.40
C ASP A 544 38.03 -11.37 -6.75
N LEU A 545 38.16 -10.16 -7.32
CA LEU A 545 37.18 -9.51 -8.17
C LEU A 545 36.62 -10.51 -9.18
N ASN A 546 35.33 -10.80 -9.04
CA ASN A 546 34.56 -11.67 -9.92
C ASN A 546 34.96 -11.43 -11.39
N LEU A 547 35.75 -12.36 -11.97
CA LEU A 547 36.44 -12.24 -13.27
C LEU A 547 35.53 -11.70 -14.39
N THR A 548 34.25 -12.01 -14.29
CA THR A 548 33.17 -11.58 -15.18
C THR A 548 33.05 -10.05 -15.26
N ASN A 549 33.17 -9.33 -14.14
CA ASN A 549 33.03 -7.86 -14.11
C ASN A 549 34.25 -7.16 -14.69
N VAL A 550 35.46 -7.61 -14.35
CA VAL A 550 36.70 -7.09 -14.96
C VAL A 550 36.65 -7.32 -16.47
N SER A 551 36.21 -8.50 -16.93
CA SER A 551 36.08 -8.78 -18.36
C SER A 551 35.08 -7.87 -19.07
N ARG A 552 33.94 -7.54 -18.45
CA ARG A 552 32.97 -6.56 -18.97
C ARG A 552 33.59 -5.17 -19.07
N PHE A 553 34.32 -4.75 -18.04
CA PHE A 553 34.96 -3.44 -17.99
C PHE A 553 36.08 -3.29 -19.04
N THR A 554 36.95 -4.29 -19.15
CA THR A 554 37.98 -4.34 -20.21
C THR A 554 37.35 -4.46 -21.60
N SER A 555 36.23 -5.21 -21.74
CA SER A 555 35.50 -5.29 -23.01
C SER A 555 34.86 -3.96 -23.38
N LEU A 556 34.34 -3.19 -22.42
CA LEU A 556 33.82 -1.85 -22.65
C LEU A 556 34.94 -0.92 -23.14
N ALA A 557 36.08 -0.89 -22.44
CA ALA A 557 37.24 -0.09 -22.84
C ALA A 557 37.77 -0.46 -24.25
N ASN A 558 37.89 -1.76 -24.53
CA ASN A 558 38.28 -2.24 -25.87
C ASN A 558 37.25 -1.92 -26.94
N SER A 559 35.95 -2.03 -26.63
CA SER A 559 34.85 -1.68 -27.55
C SER A 559 34.87 -0.19 -27.87
N ILE A 560 35.10 0.65 -26.86
CA ILE A 560 35.30 2.09 -26.98
C ILE A 560 36.45 2.38 -27.96
N ILE A 561 37.62 1.81 -27.71
CA ILE A 561 38.81 1.98 -28.56
C ILE A 561 38.55 1.52 -30.00
N LYS A 562 37.94 0.35 -30.18
CA LYS A 562 37.62 -0.20 -31.52
C LYS A 562 36.57 0.64 -32.26
N SER A 563 35.58 1.19 -31.55
CA SER A 563 34.54 2.04 -32.14
C SER A 563 35.13 3.34 -32.69
N CYS A 564 36.16 3.88 -32.03
CA CYS A 564 36.92 5.03 -32.51
C CYS A 564 37.89 4.67 -33.64
N GLY A 565 38.42 3.44 -33.65
CA GLY A 565 39.38 2.95 -34.66
C GLY A 565 38.86 2.92 -36.11
N LYS A 566 37.55 3.01 -36.37
CA LYS A 566 37.04 3.21 -37.74
C LYS A 566 37.34 4.61 -38.31
N ASN A 567 37.75 5.55 -37.47
CA ASN A 567 38.29 6.84 -37.86
C ASN A 567 39.79 6.88 -37.47
N GLU A 568 40.62 6.17 -38.25
CA GLU A 568 42.07 5.99 -38.01
C GLU A 568 42.87 7.30 -37.87
N SER A 569 42.31 8.46 -38.27
CA SER A 569 43.03 9.73 -38.20
C SER A 569 43.24 10.27 -36.77
N THR A 570 42.52 9.77 -35.76
CA THR A 570 42.64 10.27 -34.38
C THR A 570 43.64 9.51 -33.50
N PHE A 571 44.12 8.34 -33.90
CA PHE A 571 45.01 7.53 -33.06
C PHE A 571 46.47 7.98 -33.07
N PHE A 572 46.89 8.81 -34.03
CA PHE A 572 48.28 9.23 -34.18
C PHE A 572 48.59 10.64 -33.64
N SER A 573 47.67 11.27 -32.91
CA SER A 573 47.89 12.60 -32.31
C SER A 573 47.63 12.68 -30.79
N CYS A 574 47.41 11.55 -30.12
CA CYS A 574 47.53 11.42 -28.67
C CYS A 574 48.79 10.59 -28.39
#